data_AF-A0A848IHB6-F1
#
_entry.id   AF-A0A848IHB6-F1
#
_cell.length_a   1.000
_cell.length_b   1.000
_cell.length_c   1.000
_cell.angle_alpha   90.00
_cell.angle_beta   90.00
_cell.angle_gamma   90.00
#
_symmetry.space_group_name_H-M   'P 1'
#
loop_
_entity.id
_entity.type
_entity.pdbx_description
1 polymer ?
#
loop_
_entity_poly.entity_id
_entity_poly.type
_entity_poly.pdbx_seq_one_letter_code
_entity_poly.pdbx_strand_id
1 'polypeptide(L)' 'MHELNITIDGKLYTGRFEVKGGAVTVHSAYGTKSTQRGALPELNVAELLLKELVRAARA' A
#
# COMPACT_ATOMS: atom_id res chain seq x y z
N MET A 1 11.21 -6.50 -2.54
CA MET A 1 10.00 -5.71 -2.80
C MET A 1 9.05 -6.52 -3.64
N HIS A 2 7.77 -6.52 -3.29
CA HIS A 2 6.70 -7.20 -3.99
C HIS A 2 5.82 -6.14 -4.67
N GLU A 3 5.40 -6.40 -5.90
CA GLU A 3 4.46 -5.52 -6.59
C GLU A 3 3.04 -5.77 -6.07
N LEU A 4 2.23 -4.72 -6.02
CA LEU A 4 0.82 -4.80 -5.66
C LEU A 4 -0.02 -3.92 -6.58
N ASN A 5 -1.22 -4.39 -6.87
CA ASN A 5 -2.16 -3.71 -7.75
C ASN A 5 -3.52 -3.65 -7.07
N ILE A 6 -4.12 -2.46 -6.98
CA ILE A 6 -5.49 -2.27 -6.48
C ILE A 6 -6.33 -1.54 -7.52
N THR A 7 -7.62 -1.84 -7.55
CA THR A 7 -8.58 -1.12 -8.40
C THR A 7 -9.44 -0.22 -7.54
N ILE A 8 -9.47 1.08 -7.85
CA ILE A 8 -10.31 2.08 -7.17
C ILE A 8 -11.10 2.83 -8.24
N ASP A 9 -12.43 2.74 -8.18
CA ASP A 9 -13.36 3.35 -9.14
C ASP A 9 -13.06 2.96 -10.60
N GLY A 10 -12.77 1.67 -10.84
CA GLY A 10 -12.47 1.15 -12.18
C GLY A 10 -11.07 1.49 -12.71
N LYS A 11 -10.27 2.27 -11.97
CA LYS A 11 -8.88 2.59 -12.35
C LYS A 11 -7.89 1.73 -11.57
N LEU A 12 -6.93 1.16 -12.28
CA LEU A 12 -5.84 0.37 -11.71
C LEU A 12 -4.77 1.30 -11.12
N TYR A 13 -4.34 0.96 -9.91
CA TYR A 13 -3.29 1.65 -9.17
C TYR A 13 -2.23 0.64 -8.76
N THR A 14 -0.98 0.95 -9.08
CA THR A 14 0.16 0.07 -8.82
C THR A 14 1.05 0.67 -7.74
N GLY A 15 1.53 -0.19 -6.86
CA GLY A 15 2.52 0.12 -5.86
C GLY A 15 3.48 -1.04 -5.68
N ARG A 16 4.47 -0.84 -4.81
CA ARG A 16 5.38 -1.88 -4.37
C ARG A 16 5.46 -1.83 -2.86
N PHE A 17 5.53 -3.00 -2.23
CA PHE A 17 5.68 -3.07 -0.80
C PHE A 17 6.88 -3.93 -0.38
N GLU A 18 7.35 -3.68 0.82
CA GLU A 18 8.31 -4.53 1.50
C GLU A 18 7.95 -4.65 2.98
N VAL A 19 8.39 -5.77 3.58
CA VAL A 19 8.22 -6.03 5.00
C VAL A 19 9.59 -6.06 5.65
N LYS A 20 9.82 -5.16 6.61
CA LYS A 20 11.06 -5.08 7.38
C LYS A 20 10.74 -4.91 8.85
N GLY A 21 11.27 -5.78 9.69
CA GLY A 21 11.07 -5.71 11.15
C GLY A 21 9.59 -5.71 11.57
N GLY A 22 8.72 -6.43 10.85
CA GLY A 22 7.28 -6.45 11.11
C GLY A 22 6.49 -5.23 10.61
N ALA A 23 7.16 -4.22 10.05
CA ALA A 23 6.54 -3.08 9.40
C ALA A 23 6.35 -3.34 7.90
N VAL A 24 5.16 -3.04 7.38
CA VAL A 24 4.84 -3.03 5.96
C VAL A 24 5.03 -1.60 5.45
N THR A 25 5.90 -1.44 4.46
CA THR A 25 6.13 -0.15 3.79
C THR A 25 5.69 -0.25 2.34
N VAL A 26 4.85 0.69 1.91
CA VAL A 26 4.34 0.80 0.54
C VAL A 26 4.92 2.03 -0.13
N HIS A 27 5.45 1.84 -1.33
CA HIS A 27 5.95 2.86 -2.24
C HIS A 27 5.05 2.91 -3.49
N SER A 28 4.62 4.10 -3.88
CA SER A 28 3.81 4.32 -5.07
C SER A 28 4.13 5.68 -5.70
N ALA A 29 3.56 5.94 -6.87
CA ALA A 29 3.62 7.27 -7.48
C ALA A 29 2.95 8.38 -6.63
N TYR A 30 2.12 8.01 -5.66
CA TYR A 30 1.39 8.93 -4.77
C TYR A 30 2.11 9.17 -3.44
N GLY A 31 3.30 8.58 -3.26
CA GLY A 31 4.11 8.71 -2.05
C GLY A 31 4.44 7.38 -1.41
N THR A 32 4.99 7.46 -0.19
CA THR A 32 5.39 6.31 0.62
C THR A 32 4.65 6.33 1.94
N LYS A 33 4.16 5.17 2.39
CA LYS A 33 3.49 5.01 3.69
C LYS A 33 3.93 3.71 4.36
N SER A 34 4.08 3.72 5.68
CA SER A 34 4.52 2.56 6.46
C SER A 34 3.66 2.37 7.69
N THR A 35 3.41 1.12 8.08
CA THR A 35 2.72 0.79 9.33
C THR A 35 3.13 -0.58 9.86
N GLN A 36 2.86 -0.83 11.13
CA GLN A 36 3.07 -2.15 11.74
C GLN A 36 2.03 -3.13 11.20
N ARG A 37 2.46 -4.33 10.78
CA ARG A 37 1.58 -5.37 10.25
C ARG A 37 0.53 -5.82 11.27
N GLY A 38 0.92 -5.85 12.55
CA GLY A 38 0.10 -6.42 13.61
C GLY A 38 -0.27 -7.88 13.32
N ALA A 39 -1.55 -8.22 13.45
CA ALA A 39 -2.09 -9.55 13.20
C ALA A 39 -2.54 -9.78 11.74
N LEU A 40 -2.55 -8.75 10.89
CA LEU A 40 -3.04 -8.85 9.53
C LEU A 40 -2.01 -9.49 8.58
N PRO A 41 -2.44 -10.11 7.48
CA PRO A 41 -1.55 -10.46 6.38
C PRO A 41 -0.89 -9.20 5.81
N GLU A 42 0.39 -9.31 5.44
CA GLU A 42 1.17 -8.20 4.88
C GLU A 42 0.55 -7.58 3.62
N LEU A 43 -0.04 -8.41 2.75
CA LEU A 43 -0.70 -7.95 1.54
C LEU A 43 -1.91 -7.07 1.85
N ASN A 44 -2.76 -7.47 2.80
CA ASN A 44 -3.95 -6.69 3.18
C ASN A 44 -3.56 -5.32 3.74
N VAL A 45 -2.50 -5.26 4.54
CA VAL A 45 -1.96 -4.00 5.06
C VAL A 45 -1.41 -3.15 3.92
N ALA A 46 -0.67 -3.76 2.98
CA ALA A 46 -0.10 -3.04 1.83
C ALA A 46 -1.19 -2.46 0.91
N GLU A 47 -2.26 -3.21 0.63
CA GLU A 47 -3.41 -2.74 -0.14
C GLU A 47 -4.11 -1.56 0.55
N LEU A 48 -4.31 -1.64 1.87
CA LEU A 48 -4.92 -0.58 2.66
C LEU A 48 -4.07 0.70 2.59
N LEU A 49 -2.75 0.59 2.79
CA LEU A 49 -1.83 1.71 2.70
C LEU A 49 -1.81 2.34 1.30
N LEU A 50 -1.80 1.52 0.23
CA LEU A 50 -1.86 2.04 -1.14
C LEU A 50 -3.19 2.77 -1.41
N LYS A 51 -4.31 2.22 -0.91
CA LYS A 51 -5.63 2.85 -1.05
C LYS A 51 -5.70 4.21 -0.36
N GLU A 52 -5.11 4.33 0.83
CA GLU A 52 -5.02 5.59 1.55
C GLU A 52 -4.16 6.61 0.81
N LEU A 53 -3.00 6.20 0.29
CA LEU A 53 -2.13 7.06 -0.52
C LEU A 53 -2.87 7.59 -1.76
N VAL A 54 -3.56 6.72 -2.50
CA VAL A 54 -4.35 7.11 -3.67
C VAL A 54 -5.49 8.06 -3.30
N ARG A 55 -6.20 7.80 -2.19
CA ARG A 55 -7.27 8.68 -1.71
C ARG A 55 -6.75 10.05 -1.30
N ALA A 56 -5.63 10.11 -0.58
CA ALA A 56 -5.02 11.35 -0.16
C ALA A 56 -4.55 12.21 -1.35
N ALA A 57 -4.04 11.57 -2.41
CA ALA A 57 -3.61 12.28 -3.61
C ALA A 57 -4.77 12.76 -4.53
N ARG A 58 -6.00 12.30 -4.27
CA ARG A 58 -7.22 12.71 -5.01
C ARG A 58 -8.05 13.76 -4.26
N ALA A 59 -7.75 14.01 -2.99
CA ALA A 59 -8.40 15.01 -2.15
C ALA A 59 -7.79 16.40 -2.40
#